data_AF-A0A1G2XZ63-F1
#
_entry.id   AF-A0A1G2XZ63-F1
#
_cell.length_a   1.000
_cell.length_b   1.000
_cell.length_c   1.000
_cell.angle_alpha   90.00
_cell.angle_beta   90.00
_cell.angle_gamma   90.00
#
_symmetry.space_group_name_H-M   'P 1'
#
loop_
_entity.id
_entity.type
_entity.pdbx_description
1 polymer ?
#
loop_
_entity_poly.entity_id
_entity_poly.type
_entity_poly.pdbx_seq_one_letter_code
_entity_poly.pdbx_strand_id
1 'polypeptide(L)'
;MAKKMKINISVFSAEAQRKSPILQDFVPLKTKSKGMKSVIKNSGFSLTEVLMAVGVLSIGIMLVATMFPAALYLTTVASERTMAALVADQAFAKMQLYGFIHQDKDEDRYTRYKFRMVDQENKIDPNEFIYHIDGSGQPQYSWEALCRKLNDDANDMRYSVKLYISRKTSPNLKYTVALGMAGDVNSVTWPMPVPINVQYTSPDKLTMEYEAEKFINPPPATIVMDYNSGRLFRIINREDNEVTLDRSWDKDISNQNIKIWLLPSPVDSTGKPTGKNPDIEVFQRIIDFR
;
A
#
# COMPACT_ATOMS: atom_id res chain seq x y z
N MET A 1 28.57 4.48 32.60
CA MET A 1 28.87 5.89 32.28
C MET A 1 28.42 6.18 30.86
N ALA A 2 27.19 6.70 30.68
CA ALA A 2 26.60 6.95 29.36
C ALA A 2 26.88 8.38 28.89
N LYS A 3 27.62 8.50 27.79
CA LYS A 3 28.00 9.77 27.15
C LYS A 3 26.82 10.25 26.28
N LYS A 4 26.03 11.19 26.79
CA LYS A 4 24.94 11.86 26.05
C LYS A 4 25.52 12.61 24.85
N MET A 5 25.28 12.09 23.64
CA MET A 5 25.60 12.74 22.37
C MET A 5 24.46 13.71 22.03
N LYS A 6 24.73 15.03 22.14
CA LYS A 6 23.83 16.09 21.67
C LYS A 6 23.99 16.25 20.17
N ILE A 7 22.95 15.93 19.40
CA ILE A 7 22.87 16.24 17.97
C ILE A 7 22.19 17.61 17.86
N ASN A 8 22.95 18.62 17.42
CA ASN A 8 22.44 19.94 17.05
C ASN A 8 21.86 19.84 15.64
N ILE A 9 20.54 19.93 15.50
CA ILE A 9 19.88 20.06 14.20
C ILE A 9 19.69 21.55 13.95
N SER A 10 20.56 22.12 13.12
CA SER A 10 20.42 23.48 12.60
C SER A 10 19.28 23.51 11.59
N VAL A 11 18.21 24.22 11.93
CA VAL A 11 17.06 24.52 11.07
C VAL A 11 17.51 25.44 9.93
N PHE A 12 17.49 24.95 8.70
CA PHE A 12 17.66 25.77 7.51
C PHE A 12 16.35 26.52 7.22
N SER A 13 16.28 27.78 7.68
CA SER A 13 15.26 28.74 7.25
C SER A 13 15.66 29.27 5.87
N ALA A 14 14.96 28.83 4.83
CA ALA A 14 15.12 29.35 3.47
C ALA A 14 14.18 30.56 3.27
N GLU A 15 14.65 31.72 3.72
CA GLU A 15 13.98 33.01 3.55
C GLU A 15 14.34 33.57 2.15
N ALA A 16 13.54 33.22 1.14
CA ALA A 16 13.70 33.72 -0.22
C ALA A 16 13.07 35.12 -0.37
N GLN A 17 13.80 36.16 0.03
CA GLN A 17 13.55 37.54 -0.37
C GLN A 17 13.77 37.71 -1.88
N ARG A 18 12.70 37.77 -2.68
CA ARG A 18 12.75 38.39 -4.02
C ARG A 18 12.51 39.89 -3.89
N LYS A 19 13.61 40.63 -3.73
CA LYS A 19 13.70 42.05 -4.05
C LYS A 19 13.58 42.23 -5.56
N SER A 20 12.61 43.02 -6.01
CA SER A 20 12.53 43.57 -7.36
C SER A 20 13.38 44.84 -7.44
N PRO A 21 14.36 44.93 -8.36
CA PRO A 21 14.97 46.20 -8.72
C PRO A 21 14.46 46.67 -10.08
N ILE A 22 14.50 47.99 -10.24
CA ILE A 22 14.38 48.80 -11.47
C ILE A 22 13.14 49.70 -11.43
N LEU A 23 13.26 50.72 -10.58
CA LEU A 23 12.74 52.06 -10.84
C LEU A 23 13.70 52.70 -11.86
N GLN A 24 13.22 52.91 -13.08
CA GLN A 24 13.80 53.86 -14.02
C GLN A 24 12.81 55.01 -14.22
N ASP A 25 13.21 56.16 -13.69
CA ASP A 25 12.95 57.54 -14.11
C ASP A 25 11.81 57.77 -15.11
N PHE A 26 10.64 58.12 -14.57
CA PHE A 26 9.58 58.75 -15.34
C PHE A 26 9.72 60.27 -15.28
N VAL A 27 10.02 60.86 -16.43
CA VAL A 27 10.01 62.30 -16.71
C VAL A 27 8.57 62.84 -16.61
N PRO A 28 8.30 63.93 -15.86
CA PRO A 28 6.96 64.48 -15.75
C PRO A 28 6.64 65.37 -16.96
N LEU A 29 5.91 64.82 -17.94
CA LEU A 29 5.28 65.61 -18.99
C LEU A 29 4.05 66.33 -18.43
N LYS A 30 4.20 67.63 -18.14
CA LYS A 30 3.09 68.56 -17.89
C LYS A 30 2.25 68.72 -19.17
N THR A 31 1.18 67.94 -19.29
CA THR A 31 0.10 68.23 -20.24
C THR A 31 -1.01 69.01 -19.53
N LYS A 32 -1.38 70.15 -20.14
CA LYS A 32 -2.45 71.05 -19.69
C LYS A 32 -3.76 70.28 -19.55
N SER A 33 -4.20 70.08 -18.31
CA SER A 33 -5.55 69.65 -17.95
C SER A 33 -6.57 70.68 -18.43
N LYS A 34 -7.26 70.36 -19.53
CA LYS A 34 -8.51 71.01 -19.92
C LYS A 34 -9.61 70.14 -19.31
N GLY A 35 -10.25 70.65 -18.26
CA GLY A 35 -11.22 69.92 -17.45
C GLY A 35 -12.35 69.33 -18.30
N MET A 36 -12.28 68.02 -18.54
CA MET A 36 -13.39 67.24 -19.05
C MET A 36 -14.05 66.61 -17.84
N LYS A 37 -15.23 67.12 -17.46
CA LYS A 37 -16.09 66.49 -16.46
C LYS A 37 -16.48 65.11 -17.00
N SER A 38 -15.72 64.07 -16.68
CA SER A 38 -16.10 62.69 -16.97
C SER A 38 -17.27 62.34 -16.07
N VAL A 39 -18.48 62.44 -16.62
CA VAL A 39 -19.66 61.84 -16.02
C VAL A 39 -19.38 60.33 -15.96
N ILE A 40 -19.09 59.83 -14.75
CA ILE A 40 -18.95 58.41 -14.48
C ILE A 40 -20.35 57.81 -14.69
N LYS A 41 -20.61 57.32 -15.90
CA LYS A 41 -21.82 56.57 -16.22
C LYS A 41 -21.65 55.19 -15.58
N ASN A 42 -22.28 54.97 -14.45
CA ASN A 42 -22.41 53.64 -13.86
C ASN A 42 -23.29 52.78 -14.79
N SER A 43 -22.67 52.07 -15.72
CA SER A 43 -23.35 51.00 -16.45
C SER A 43 -23.57 49.84 -15.49
N GLY A 44 -24.81 49.65 -15.04
CA GLY A 44 -25.18 48.43 -14.32
C GLY A 44 -24.87 47.21 -15.19
N PHE A 45 -24.36 46.14 -14.57
CA PHE A 45 -24.13 44.86 -15.26
C PHE A 45 -25.43 44.37 -15.90
N SER A 46 -25.35 43.92 -17.15
CA SER A 46 -26.49 43.28 -17.79
C SER A 46 -26.81 41.96 -17.08
N LEU A 47 -28.09 41.63 -16.93
CA LEU A 47 -28.53 40.34 -16.38
C LEU A 47 -27.88 39.15 -17.12
N THR A 48 -27.70 39.28 -18.45
CA THR A 48 -27.05 38.25 -19.28
C THR A 48 -25.58 38.06 -18.94
N GLU A 49 -24.86 39.13 -18.60
CA GLU A 49 -23.45 39.09 -18.21
C GLU A 49 -23.27 38.40 -16.86
N VAL A 50 -24.14 38.72 -15.89
CA VAL A 50 -24.17 38.03 -14.59
C VAL A 50 -24.50 36.56 -14.76
N LEU A 51 -25.49 36.20 -15.58
CA LEU A 51 -25.84 34.80 -15.84
C LEU A 51 -24.70 34.04 -16.53
N MET A 52 -23.99 34.68 -17.47
CA MET A 52 -22.82 34.08 -18.11
C MET A 52 -21.69 33.86 -17.10
N ALA A 53 -21.42 34.83 -16.23
CA ALA A 53 -20.42 34.72 -15.17
C ALA A 53 -20.76 33.60 -14.18
N VAL A 54 -22.03 33.51 -13.74
CA VAL A 54 -22.50 32.44 -12.85
C VAL A 54 -22.42 31.07 -13.55
N GLY A 55 -22.72 30.99 -14.84
CA GLY A 55 -22.59 29.77 -15.63
C GLY A 55 -21.14 29.26 -15.68
N VAL A 56 -20.19 30.14 -16.03
CA VAL A 56 -18.76 29.80 -16.06
C VAL A 56 -18.24 29.43 -14.66
N LEU A 57 -18.66 30.17 -13.63
CA LEU A 57 -18.32 29.88 -12.24
C LEU A 57 -18.81 28.50 -11.81
N SER A 58 -20.06 28.16 -12.15
CA SER A 58 -20.66 26.87 -11.80
C SER A 58 -19.91 25.70 -12.44
N ILE A 59 -19.56 25.83 -13.72
CA ILE A 59 -18.74 24.82 -14.44
C ILE A 59 -17.37 24.68 -13.77
N GLY A 60 -16.73 25.80 -13.39
CA GLY A 60 -15.45 25.79 -12.68
C GLY A 60 -15.50 25.04 -11.34
N ILE A 61 -16.54 25.30 -10.54
CA ILE A 61 -16.73 24.62 -9.24
C ILE A 61 -16.99 23.12 -9.44
N MET A 62 -17.79 22.72 -10.44
CA MET A 62 -18.03 21.30 -10.75
C MET A 62 -16.75 20.57 -11.16
N LEU A 63 -15.87 21.21 -11.94
CA LEU A 63 -14.57 20.63 -12.32
C LEU A 63 -13.67 20.43 -11.09
N VAL A 64 -13.61 21.42 -10.19
CA VAL A 64 -12.83 21.29 -8.94
C VAL A 64 -13.40 20.19 -8.04
N ALA A 65 -14.72 20.14 -7.88
CA ALA A 65 -15.39 19.13 -7.05
C ALA A 65 -15.17 17.69 -7.54
N THR A 66 -15.02 17.49 -8.85
CA THR A 66 -14.79 16.16 -9.43
C THR A 66 -13.31 15.77 -9.43
N MET A 67 -12.38 16.69 -9.72
CA MET A 67 -10.95 16.38 -9.75
C MET A 67 -10.31 16.26 -8.36
N PHE A 68 -10.78 17.03 -7.38
CA PHE A 68 -10.14 17.09 -6.07
C PHE A 68 -10.14 15.73 -5.33
N PRO A 69 -11.26 14.98 -5.24
CA PRO A 69 -11.25 13.65 -4.62
C PRO A 69 -10.34 12.65 -5.34
N ALA A 70 -10.30 12.69 -6.68
CA ALA A 70 -9.44 11.83 -7.47
C ALA A 70 -7.95 12.12 -7.21
N ALA A 71 -7.57 13.40 -7.16
CA ALA A 71 -6.21 13.83 -6.85
C ALA A 71 -5.78 13.39 -5.44
N LEU A 72 -6.66 13.54 -4.44
CA LEU A 72 -6.40 13.07 -3.07
C LEU A 72 -6.21 11.55 -3.01
N TYR A 73 -7.06 10.79 -3.70
CA TYR A 73 -6.95 9.34 -3.76
C TYR A 73 -5.61 8.90 -4.38
N LEU A 74 -5.25 9.45 -5.54
CA LEU A 74 -4.00 9.12 -6.22
C LEU A 74 -2.76 9.50 -5.39
N THR A 75 -2.79 10.67 -4.75
CA THR A 75 -1.70 11.12 -3.86
C THR A 75 -1.54 10.19 -2.66
N THR A 76 -2.66 9.73 -2.09
CA THR A 76 -2.64 8.77 -0.97
C THR A 76 -2.04 7.44 -1.42
N VAL A 77 -2.49 6.87 -2.54
CA VAL A 77 -1.95 5.61 -3.08
C VAL A 77 -0.46 5.74 -3.43
N ALA A 78 -0.04 6.86 -4.03
CA ALA A 78 1.37 7.11 -4.34
C ALA A 78 2.24 7.21 -3.08
N SER A 79 1.74 7.87 -2.05
CA SER A 79 2.43 7.97 -0.75
C SER A 79 2.54 6.61 -0.07
N GLU A 80 1.49 5.80 -0.12
CA GLU A 80 1.49 4.44 0.44
C GLU A 80 2.48 3.52 -0.28
N ARG A 81 2.56 3.56 -1.61
CA ARG A 81 3.54 2.79 -2.38
C ARG A 81 4.97 3.23 -2.11
N THR A 82 5.20 4.54 -2.00
CA THR A 82 6.53 5.07 -1.65
C THR A 82 6.97 4.57 -0.27
N MET A 83 6.06 4.60 0.70
CA MET A 83 6.34 4.07 2.03
C MET A 83 6.53 2.56 2.03
N ALA A 84 5.73 1.83 1.25
CA ALA A 84 5.89 0.38 1.09
C ALA A 84 7.27 0.03 0.51
N ALA A 85 7.75 0.75 -0.50
CA ALA A 85 9.09 0.54 -1.04
C ALA A 85 10.18 0.76 0.04
N LEU A 86 10.07 1.81 0.85
CA LEU A 86 11.00 2.08 1.97
C LEU A 86 10.96 0.95 3.02
N VAL A 87 9.76 0.52 3.39
CA VAL A 87 9.54 -0.61 4.30
C VAL A 87 10.14 -1.91 3.74
N ALA A 88 10.02 -2.12 2.42
CA ALA A 88 10.57 -3.29 1.74
C ALA A 88 12.09 -3.33 1.83
N ASP A 89 12.76 -2.22 1.50
CA ASP A 89 14.21 -2.12 1.54
C ASP A 89 14.76 -2.39 2.95
N GLN A 90 14.10 -1.83 3.97
CA GLN A 90 14.47 -2.07 5.36
C GLN A 90 14.21 -3.51 5.79
N ALA A 91 13.08 -4.11 5.39
CA ALA A 91 12.78 -5.50 5.69
C ALA A 91 13.79 -6.46 5.05
N PHE A 92 14.17 -6.24 3.77
CA PHE A 92 15.20 -7.06 3.12
C PHE A 92 16.56 -6.92 3.78
N ALA A 93 16.96 -5.70 4.18
CA ALA A 93 18.19 -5.50 4.94
C ALA A 93 18.17 -6.23 6.28
N LYS A 94 17.05 -6.18 7.01
CA LYS A 94 16.87 -6.95 8.26
C LYS A 94 16.98 -8.45 8.01
N MET A 95 16.31 -8.97 6.96
CA MET A 95 16.39 -10.40 6.62
C MET A 95 17.83 -10.85 6.34
N GLN A 96 18.62 -10.03 5.64
CA GLN A 96 20.04 -10.31 5.40
C GLN A 96 20.88 -10.26 6.69
N LEU A 97 20.56 -9.34 7.61
CA LEU A 97 21.28 -9.20 8.87
C LEU A 97 21.01 -10.36 9.84
N TYR A 98 19.74 -10.76 9.98
CA TYR A 98 19.33 -11.81 10.92
C TYR A 98 19.40 -13.22 10.34
N GLY A 99 19.55 -13.36 9.01
CA GLY A 99 19.64 -14.66 8.34
C GLY A 99 18.32 -15.44 8.30
N PHE A 100 18.42 -16.71 7.91
CA PHE A 100 17.28 -17.64 7.81
C PHE A 100 17.72 -19.07 8.16
N ILE A 101 16.98 -19.76 9.03
CA ILE A 101 17.24 -21.18 9.33
C ILE A 101 16.40 -22.06 8.42
N HIS A 102 17.08 -22.88 7.62
CA HIS A 102 16.45 -23.97 6.89
C HIS A 102 16.13 -25.15 7.82
N GLN A 103 14.95 -25.75 7.68
CA GLN A 103 14.63 -27.04 8.25
C GLN A 103 14.31 -28.02 7.12
N ASP A 104 14.99 -29.17 7.11
CA ASP A 104 14.84 -30.19 6.05
C ASP A 104 13.45 -30.84 6.01
N LYS A 105 12.61 -30.61 7.02
CA LYS A 105 11.26 -31.18 7.16
C LYS A 105 10.13 -30.22 6.81
N ASP A 106 10.41 -29.11 6.15
CA ASP A 106 9.36 -28.21 5.67
C ASP A 106 8.61 -28.88 4.51
N GLU A 107 7.48 -29.52 4.82
CA GLU A 107 6.53 -30.02 3.81
C GLU A 107 5.95 -28.86 2.98
N ASP A 108 5.97 -27.64 3.53
CA ASP A 108 5.50 -26.44 2.87
C ASP A 108 6.53 -25.84 1.90
N ARG A 109 6.13 -25.57 0.65
CA ARG A 109 7.01 -24.96 -0.36
C ARG A 109 7.39 -23.51 -0.06
N TYR A 110 6.54 -22.80 0.68
CA TYR A 110 6.76 -21.44 1.13
C TYR A 110 6.58 -21.39 2.64
N THR A 111 7.63 -20.95 3.34
CA THR A 111 7.60 -20.81 4.80
C THR A 111 7.60 -19.33 5.17
N ARG A 112 6.80 -18.96 6.17
CA ARG A 112 6.80 -17.60 6.71
C ARG A 112 8.12 -17.31 7.43
N TYR A 113 8.73 -16.17 7.14
CA TYR A 113 10.03 -15.78 7.68
C TYR A 113 10.04 -15.73 9.21
N LYS A 114 8.99 -15.21 9.84
CA LYS A 114 8.91 -15.07 11.30
C LYS A 114 9.03 -16.39 12.08
N PHE A 115 8.72 -17.53 11.44
CA PHE A 115 8.82 -18.85 12.06
C PHE A 115 10.20 -19.50 11.90
N ARG A 116 11.11 -18.84 11.16
CA ARG A 116 12.41 -19.41 10.73
C ARG A 116 13.58 -18.44 10.96
N MET A 117 13.41 -17.52 11.90
CA MET A 117 14.47 -16.61 12.31
C MET A 117 15.61 -17.37 12.99
N VAL A 118 16.84 -16.88 12.81
CA VAL A 118 18.04 -17.52 13.34
C VAL A 118 18.04 -17.38 14.87
N ASP A 119 17.95 -18.53 15.54
CA ASP A 119 18.18 -18.75 16.97
C ASP A 119 17.04 -18.32 17.93
N GLN A 120 16.84 -19.11 18.99
CA GLN A 120 15.99 -18.71 20.12
C GLN A 120 16.59 -17.50 20.87
N GLU A 121 17.90 -17.29 20.76
CA GLU A 121 18.64 -16.19 21.38
C GLU A 121 18.67 -14.90 20.54
N ASN A 122 18.55 -14.98 19.20
CA ASN A 122 18.57 -13.82 18.27
C ASN A 122 17.21 -13.56 17.62
N LYS A 123 16.12 -13.80 18.36
CA LYS A 123 14.77 -13.47 17.88
C LYS A 123 14.67 -11.97 17.62
N ILE A 124 14.33 -11.61 16.38
CA ILE A 124 13.90 -10.26 16.06
C ILE A 124 12.71 -9.94 16.97
N ASP A 125 12.75 -8.77 17.63
CA ASP A 125 11.61 -8.26 18.38
C ASP A 125 10.37 -8.27 17.46
N PRO A 126 9.23 -8.87 17.87
CA PRO A 126 7.99 -8.84 17.09
C PRO A 126 7.58 -7.43 16.61
N ASN A 127 8.01 -6.37 17.30
CA ASN A 127 7.77 -4.99 16.91
C ASN A 127 8.59 -4.52 15.70
N GLU A 128 9.65 -5.21 15.30
CA GLU A 128 10.46 -4.89 14.11
C GLU A 128 9.75 -5.22 12.79
N PHE A 129 8.71 -6.06 12.87
CA PHE A 129 7.78 -6.34 11.77
C PHE A 129 6.78 -5.21 11.55
N ILE A 130 6.79 -4.22 12.44
CA ILE A 130 5.82 -3.15 12.51
C ILE A 130 6.54 -1.80 12.35
N TYR A 131 6.06 -1.00 11.41
CA TYR A 131 6.63 0.31 11.13
C TYR A 131 5.77 1.43 11.72
N HIS A 132 6.44 2.27 12.49
CA HIS A 132 5.91 3.51 13.03
C HIS A 132 6.17 4.65 12.05
N ILE A 133 5.19 5.53 11.90
CA ILE A 133 5.37 6.79 11.20
C ILE A 133 5.60 7.85 12.27
N ASP A 134 6.68 8.62 12.14
CA ASP A 134 6.97 9.72 13.05
C ASP A 134 5.78 10.69 13.14
N GLY A 135 5.33 10.95 14.36
CA GLY A 135 4.22 11.86 14.65
C GLY A 135 2.82 11.23 14.64
N SER A 136 2.63 9.98 14.19
CA SER A 136 1.30 9.32 14.28
C SER A 136 1.02 8.74 15.67
N GLY A 137 2.07 8.43 16.44
CA GLY A 137 1.97 7.77 17.75
C GLY A 137 1.40 6.35 17.71
N GLN A 138 1.10 5.82 16.52
CA GLN A 138 0.56 4.48 16.31
C GLN A 138 1.25 3.83 15.11
N PRO A 139 1.64 2.55 15.22
CA PRO A 139 2.17 1.84 14.09
C PRO A 139 1.13 1.72 12.97
N GLN A 140 1.57 1.89 11.72
CA GLN A 140 0.66 1.95 10.58
C GLN A 140 0.89 0.83 9.56
N TYR A 141 2.13 0.38 9.40
CA TYR A 141 2.48 -0.64 8.43
C TYR A 141 3.06 -1.87 9.10
N SER A 142 2.84 -3.03 8.49
CA SER A 142 3.45 -4.30 8.87
C SER A 142 3.91 -5.05 7.63
N TRP A 143 4.95 -5.86 7.80
CA TRP A 143 5.45 -6.70 6.72
C TRP A 143 5.54 -8.16 7.15
N GLU A 144 5.35 -9.06 6.19
CA GLU A 144 5.56 -10.49 6.36
C GLU A 144 6.22 -11.03 5.08
N ALA A 145 7.27 -11.83 5.23
CA ALA A 145 7.94 -12.47 4.12
C ALA A 145 7.58 -13.95 4.02
N LEU A 146 7.29 -14.41 2.80
CA LEU A 146 7.22 -15.81 2.42
C LEU A 146 8.52 -16.17 1.70
N CYS A 147 9.22 -17.16 2.22
CA CYS A 147 10.52 -17.59 1.72
C CYS A 147 10.39 -18.98 1.09
N ARG A 148 10.98 -19.16 -0.09
CA ARG A 148 11.14 -20.47 -0.73
C ARG A 148 12.58 -20.64 -1.18
N LYS A 149 13.16 -21.79 -0.87
CA LYS A 149 14.49 -22.15 -1.34
C LYS A 149 14.46 -22.34 -2.87
N LEU A 150 15.45 -21.78 -3.57
CA LEU A 150 15.50 -21.86 -5.04
C LEU A 150 15.98 -23.23 -5.54
N ASN A 151 16.76 -23.92 -4.73
CA ASN A 151 17.41 -25.18 -5.06
C ASN A 151 17.36 -26.10 -3.84
N ASP A 152 17.28 -27.41 -4.08
CA ASP A 152 17.23 -28.42 -3.02
C ASP A 152 18.61 -28.69 -2.40
N ASP A 153 19.70 -28.19 -3.01
CA ASP A 153 21.06 -28.28 -2.45
C ASP A 153 21.14 -27.66 -1.04
N ALA A 154 21.52 -28.45 -0.04
CA ALA A 154 21.69 -28.03 1.35
C ALA A 154 22.66 -26.85 1.52
N ASN A 155 23.65 -26.71 0.63
CA ASN A 155 24.63 -25.63 0.68
C ASN A 155 24.18 -24.34 -0.02
N ASP A 156 23.11 -24.40 -0.82
CA ASP A 156 22.58 -23.26 -1.55
C ASP A 156 21.56 -22.51 -0.67
N MET A 157 22.02 -21.43 -0.02
CA MET A 157 21.18 -20.58 0.84
C MET A 157 20.51 -19.45 0.06
N ARG A 158 20.28 -19.62 -1.25
CA ARG A 158 19.52 -18.67 -2.07
C ARG A 158 18.03 -18.95 -1.98
N TYR A 159 17.27 -17.95 -1.55
CA TYR A 159 15.83 -18.01 -1.38
C TYR A 159 15.14 -16.97 -2.27
N SER A 160 14.04 -17.38 -2.89
CA SER A 160 13.04 -16.49 -3.46
C SER A 160 12.15 -15.99 -2.33
N VAL A 161 12.26 -14.70 -2.04
CA VAL A 161 11.52 -14.02 -0.98
C VAL A 161 10.41 -13.18 -1.58
N LYS A 162 9.20 -13.37 -1.05
CA LYS A 162 7.99 -12.61 -1.39
C LYS A 162 7.53 -11.86 -0.16
N LEU A 163 7.69 -10.56 -0.19
CA LEU A 163 7.47 -9.67 0.94
C LEU A 163 6.13 -8.97 0.79
N TYR A 164 5.18 -9.31 1.65
CA TYR A 164 3.89 -8.65 1.74
C TYR A 164 4.01 -7.43 2.64
N ILE A 165 3.59 -6.28 2.13
CA ILE A 165 3.50 -5.05 2.91
C ILE A 165 2.04 -4.66 3.04
N SER A 166 1.66 -4.44 4.29
CA SER A 166 0.28 -4.22 4.66
C SER A 166 0.14 -3.02 5.58
N ARG A 167 -1.03 -2.38 5.56
CA ARG A 167 -1.42 -1.36 6.52
C ARG A 167 -2.46 -1.89 7.50
N LYS A 168 -2.38 -1.40 8.74
CA LYS A 168 -3.48 -1.54 9.68
C LYS A 168 -4.56 -0.52 9.37
N THR A 169 -5.76 -0.99 9.07
CA THR A 169 -6.86 -0.12 8.60
C THR A 169 -7.65 0.49 9.74
N SER A 170 -7.60 -0.12 10.93
CA SER A 170 -8.15 0.43 12.17
C SER A 170 -7.51 -0.24 13.40
N PRO A 171 -7.35 0.47 14.53
CA PRO A 171 -6.74 -0.08 15.75
C PRO A 171 -7.44 -1.33 16.31
N ASN A 172 -8.77 -1.40 16.16
CA ASN A 172 -9.63 -2.41 16.78
C ASN A 172 -9.99 -3.57 15.85
N LEU A 173 -9.64 -3.49 14.57
CA LEU A 173 -9.90 -4.57 13.63
C LEU A 173 -8.90 -5.71 13.83
N LYS A 174 -9.38 -6.92 13.57
CA LYS A 174 -8.58 -8.14 13.59
C LYS A 174 -8.49 -8.73 12.19
N TYR A 175 -7.58 -9.66 11.99
CA TYR A 175 -7.39 -10.35 10.73
C TYR A 175 -7.38 -11.85 11.00
N THR A 176 -8.02 -12.62 10.15
CA THR A 176 -8.01 -14.09 10.24
C THR A 176 -6.64 -14.65 9.86
N VAL A 177 -6.17 -15.69 10.55
CA VAL A 177 -4.92 -16.40 10.20
C VAL A 177 -5.13 -17.75 9.52
N ALA A 178 -6.37 -18.23 9.51
CA ALA A 178 -6.75 -19.51 8.91
C ALA A 178 -8.16 -19.37 8.31
N LEU A 179 -8.26 -19.59 7.00
CA LEU A 179 -9.52 -19.59 6.28
C LEU A 179 -9.92 -21.04 6.01
N GLY A 180 -11.16 -21.41 6.35
CA GLY A 180 -11.73 -22.70 6.01
C GLY A 180 -11.55 -23.86 7.01
N MET A 181 -11.11 -23.60 8.24
CA MET A 181 -11.22 -24.58 9.33
C MET A 181 -12.38 -24.21 10.26
N ALA A 182 -13.36 -25.11 10.37
CA ALA A 182 -14.50 -24.95 11.28
C ALA A 182 -14.01 -25.09 12.74
N GLY A 183 -13.77 -23.96 13.39
CA GLY A 183 -13.34 -23.88 14.79
C GLY A 183 -12.48 -22.64 14.99
N ASP A 184 -12.91 -21.76 15.92
CA ASP A 184 -12.31 -20.48 16.31
C ASP A 184 -11.42 -19.79 15.27
N VAL A 185 -11.94 -18.68 14.71
CA VAL A 185 -11.15 -17.76 13.89
C VAL A 185 -10.03 -17.19 14.77
N ASN A 186 -8.88 -17.85 14.77
CA ASN A 186 -7.66 -17.32 15.33
C ASN A 186 -7.42 -15.99 14.62
N SER A 187 -7.51 -14.91 15.41
CA SER A 187 -7.45 -13.57 14.87
C SER A 187 -6.22 -12.85 15.42
N VAL A 188 -5.54 -12.15 14.52
CA VAL A 188 -4.33 -11.39 14.80
C VAL A 188 -4.62 -9.91 14.66
N THR A 189 -3.84 -9.10 15.36
CA THR A 189 -4.00 -7.64 15.35
C THR A 189 -3.44 -7.01 14.07
N TRP A 190 -2.62 -7.74 13.32
CA TRP A 190 -1.94 -7.25 12.12
C TRP A 190 -2.29 -8.11 10.91
N PRO A 191 -2.46 -7.51 9.72
CA PRO A 191 -2.69 -8.26 8.50
C PRO A 191 -1.52 -9.21 8.24
N MET A 192 -1.82 -10.45 7.86
CA MET A 192 -0.80 -11.42 7.45
C MET A 192 -1.29 -12.29 6.31
N PRO A 193 -0.39 -12.70 5.38
CA PRO A 193 -0.76 -13.57 4.28
C PRO A 193 -1.22 -14.94 4.81
N VAL A 194 -2.36 -15.39 4.31
CA VAL A 194 -2.97 -16.68 4.64
C VAL A 194 -3.04 -17.56 3.40
N PRO A 195 -2.77 -18.87 3.53
CA PRO A 195 -2.98 -19.80 2.43
C PRO A 195 -4.47 -20.14 2.33
N ILE A 196 -4.99 -20.19 1.11
CA ILE A 196 -6.38 -20.52 0.80
C ILE A 196 -6.38 -21.60 -0.27
N ASN A 197 -7.25 -22.59 -0.11
CA ASN A 197 -7.48 -23.59 -1.13
C ASN A 197 -8.41 -23.04 -2.21
N VAL A 198 -8.05 -23.29 -3.47
CA VAL A 198 -8.82 -22.88 -4.64
C VAL A 198 -8.92 -24.03 -5.62
N GLN A 199 -9.97 -23.98 -6.43
CA GLN A 199 -10.20 -24.88 -7.54
C GLN A 199 -9.95 -24.14 -8.84
N TYR A 200 -9.25 -24.77 -9.76
CA TYR A 200 -9.07 -24.24 -11.11
C TYR A 200 -10.36 -24.40 -11.91
N THR A 201 -10.83 -23.31 -12.50
CA THR A 201 -12.04 -23.32 -13.33
C THR A 201 -11.70 -23.09 -14.79
N SER A 202 -11.00 -21.99 -15.09
CA SER A 202 -10.52 -21.64 -16.42
C SER A 202 -9.12 -21.02 -16.30
N PRO A 203 -8.42 -20.75 -17.41
CA PRO A 203 -7.08 -20.16 -17.35
C PRO A 203 -7.06 -18.87 -16.52
N ASP A 204 -8.06 -18.04 -16.61
CA ASP A 204 -8.16 -16.76 -15.92
C ASP A 204 -9.06 -16.79 -14.67
N LYS A 205 -9.65 -17.94 -14.30
CA LYS A 205 -10.62 -18.03 -13.21
C LYS A 205 -10.31 -19.13 -12.21
N LEU A 206 -10.44 -18.78 -10.94
CA LEU A 206 -10.32 -19.69 -9.80
C LEU A 206 -11.57 -19.63 -8.94
N THR A 207 -12.01 -20.77 -8.42
CA THR A 207 -13.11 -20.85 -7.45
C THR A 207 -12.54 -21.05 -6.04
N MET A 208 -12.95 -20.20 -5.12
CA MET A 208 -12.53 -20.23 -3.71
C MET A 208 -13.30 -21.32 -2.95
N GLU A 209 -12.60 -22.04 -2.07
CA GLU A 209 -13.23 -23.01 -1.18
C GLU A 209 -13.60 -22.40 0.17
N TYR A 210 -14.52 -23.05 0.90
CA TYR A 210 -14.84 -22.77 2.32
C TYR A 210 -15.24 -21.33 2.65
N GLU A 211 -16.01 -20.68 1.79
CA GLU A 211 -16.48 -19.31 1.98
C GLU A 211 -15.34 -18.25 2.08
N ALA A 212 -14.14 -18.60 1.58
CA ALA A 212 -12.98 -17.72 1.66
C ALA A 212 -13.18 -16.41 0.86
N GLU A 213 -14.10 -16.38 -0.10
CA GLU A 213 -14.47 -15.19 -0.88
C GLU A 213 -14.88 -14.01 0.00
N LYS A 214 -15.50 -14.27 1.16
CA LYS A 214 -15.93 -13.24 2.11
C LYS A 214 -14.74 -12.41 2.61
N PHE A 215 -13.56 -13.03 2.72
CA PHE A 215 -12.35 -12.42 3.27
C PHE A 215 -11.42 -11.87 2.20
N ILE A 216 -11.84 -11.87 0.93
CA ILE A 216 -11.07 -11.26 -0.16
C ILE A 216 -11.39 -9.77 -0.22
N ASN A 217 -10.34 -8.95 -0.30
CA ASN A 217 -10.51 -7.51 -0.47
C ASN A 217 -11.17 -7.19 -1.82
N PRO A 218 -11.97 -6.11 -1.90
CA PRO A 218 -12.64 -5.75 -3.14
C PRO A 218 -11.62 -5.57 -4.29
N PRO A 219 -11.90 -6.10 -5.49
CA PRO A 219 -11.04 -5.90 -6.65
C PRO A 219 -10.88 -4.41 -7.01
N PRO A 220 -9.79 -4.01 -7.70
CA PRO A 220 -8.70 -4.85 -8.23
C PRO A 220 -7.51 -4.99 -7.27
N ALA A 221 -7.73 -4.80 -5.96
CA ALA A 221 -6.65 -4.46 -5.05
C ALA A 221 -5.98 -5.66 -4.35
N THR A 222 -6.47 -6.89 -4.58
CA THR A 222 -5.91 -8.09 -3.92
C THR A 222 -4.82 -8.72 -4.78
N ILE A 223 -3.59 -8.72 -4.26
CA ILE A 223 -2.48 -9.48 -4.83
C ILE A 223 -2.52 -10.89 -4.25
N VAL A 224 -2.44 -11.89 -5.13
CA VAL A 224 -2.37 -13.30 -4.75
C VAL A 224 -1.07 -13.91 -5.25
N MET A 225 -0.50 -14.81 -4.46
CA MET A 225 0.69 -15.57 -4.86
C MET A 225 0.31 -17.03 -5.00
N ASP A 226 0.65 -17.63 -6.13
CA ASP A 226 0.55 -19.07 -6.29
C ASP A 226 1.52 -19.77 -5.33
N TYR A 227 0.98 -20.70 -4.54
CA TYR A 227 1.75 -21.51 -3.60
C TYR A 227 2.84 -22.34 -4.28
N ASN A 228 2.62 -22.78 -5.52
CA ASN A 228 3.54 -23.72 -6.18
C ASN A 228 4.65 -23.04 -6.98
N SER A 229 4.35 -21.99 -7.73
CA SER A 229 5.31 -21.27 -8.56
C SER A 229 5.85 -20.00 -7.89
N GLY A 230 5.12 -19.42 -6.94
CA GLY A 230 5.40 -18.08 -6.42
C GLY A 230 5.13 -16.95 -7.41
N ARG A 231 4.40 -17.21 -8.50
CA ARG A 231 3.95 -16.15 -9.40
C ARG A 231 2.91 -15.30 -8.69
N LEU A 232 2.98 -14.00 -8.94
CA LEU A 232 2.03 -13.03 -8.42
C LEU A 232 0.95 -12.78 -9.48
N PHE A 233 -0.30 -12.81 -9.04
CA PHE A 233 -1.47 -12.49 -9.84
C PHE A 233 -2.28 -11.42 -9.11
N ARG A 234 -3.14 -10.73 -9.84
CA ARG A 234 -4.06 -9.74 -9.28
C ARG A 234 -5.49 -10.18 -9.57
N ILE A 235 -6.34 -10.12 -8.55
CA ILE A 235 -7.78 -10.35 -8.73
C ILE A 235 -8.39 -9.08 -9.34
N ILE A 236 -8.96 -9.18 -10.54
CA ILE A 236 -9.60 -8.07 -11.26
C ILE A 236 -11.11 -8.05 -11.00
N ASN A 237 -11.74 -9.22 -10.95
CA ASN A 237 -13.18 -9.34 -10.72
C ASN A 237 -13.47 -10.49 -9.74
N ARG A 238 -14.63 -10.40 -9.09
CA ARG A 238 -15.14 -11.43 -8.18
C ARG A 238 -16.65 -11.56 -8.36
N GLU A 239 -17.10 -12.77 -8.63
CA GLU A 239 -18.50 -13.16 -8.75
C GLU A 239 -18.75 -14.35 -7.81
N ASP A 240 -19.43 -14.09 -6.70
CA ASP A 240 -19.62 -15.06 -5.61
C ASP A 240 -18.27 -15.66 -5.15
N ASN A 241 -18.07 -16.95 -5.42
CA ASN A 241 -16.87 -17.71 -5.06
C ASN A 241 -15.84 -17.76 -6.20
N GLU A 242 -16.17 -17.26 -7.38
CA GLU A 242 -15.26 -17.21 -8.52
C GLU A 242 -14.50 -15.89 -8.54
N VAL A 243 -13.19 -15.96 -8.75
CA VAL A 243 -12.34 -14.79 -8.97
C VAL A 243 -11.71 -14.85 -10.34
N THR A 244 -11.66 -13.69 -11.00
CA THR A 244 -10.96 -13.51 -12.28
C THR A 244 -9.60 -12.86 -12.04
N LEU A 245 -8.56 -13.45 -12.61
CA LEU A 245 -7.17 -13.00 -12.51
C LEU A 245 -6.81 -12.04 -13.64
N ASP A 246 -5.72 -11.29 -13.45
CA ASP A 246 -5.17 -10.37 -14.43
C ASP A 246 -4.49 -11.03 -15.63
N ARG A 247 -4.17 -12.31 -15.51
CA ARG A 247 -3.49 -13.11 -16.53
C ARG A 247 -3.84 -14.59 -16.37
N SER A 248 -3.63 -15.36 -17.43
CA SER A 248 -3.83 -16.81 -17.40
C SER A 248 -2.91 -17.48 -16.38
N TRP A 249 -3.53 -18.24 -15.50
CA TRP A 249 -2.95 -19.28 -14.66
C TRP A 249 -2.40 -20.41 -15.53
N ASP A 250 -1.15 -20.76 -15.29
CA ASP A 250 -0.45 -21.76 -16.10
C ASP A 250 -0.92 -23.17 -15.72
N LYS A 251 -1.21 -24.00 -16.72
CA LYS A 251 -1.86 -25.32 -16.54
C LYS A 251 -0.93 -26.37 -15.92
N ASP A 252 0.37 -26.11 -15.82
CA ASP A 252 1.35 -27.03 -15.24
C ASP A 252 1.11 -27.31 -13.73
N ILE A 253 0.11 -26.64 -13.14
CA ILE A 253 -0.31 -26.77 -11.73
C ILE A 253 -1.65 -27.53 -11.65
N SER A 254 -1.90 -28.51 -12.54
CA SER A 254 -3.16 -29.28 -12.61
C SER A 254 -3.38 -30.29 -11.46
N ASN A 255 -2.74 -30.11 -10.32
CA ASN A 255 -2.95 -30.98 -9.16
C ASN A 255 -4.21 -30.56 -8.41
N GLN A 256 -5.00 -31.55 -8.00
CA GLN A 256 -6.04 -31.37 -6.98
C GLN A 256 -5.37 -30.76 -5.74
N ASN A 257 -5.95 -29.70 -5.17
CA ASN A 257 -5.41 -28.83 -4.10
C ASN A 257 -4.47 -27.71 -4.56
N ILE A 258 -5.00 -26.76 -5.34
CA ILE A 258 -4.30 -25.51 -5.62
C ILE A 258 -4.42 -24.62 -4.38
N LYS A 259 -3.30 -24.04 -3.96
CA LYS A 259 -3.24 -23.10 -2.86
C LYS A 259 -2.77 -21.75 -3.36
N ILE A 260 -3.34 -20.68 -2.82
CA ILE A 260 -2.86 -19.32 -3.04
C ILE A 260 -2.63 -18.64 -1.69
N TRP A 261 -1.68 -17.72 -1.66
CA TRP A 261 -1.46 -16.83 -0.52
C TRP A 261 -2.05 -15.46 -0.83
N LEU A 262 -2.85 -14.93 0.09
CA LEU A 262 -3.37 -13.57 0.00
C LEU A 262 -3.47 -12.91 1.37
N LEU A 263 -3.54 -11.58 1.39
CA LEU A 263 -3.83 -10.81 2.60
C LEU A 263 -5.36 -10.70 2.78
N PRO A 264 -5.93 -11.24 3.87
CA PRO A 264 -7.38 -11.22 4.06
C PRO A 264 -7.87 -9.83 4.47
N SER A 265 -9.13 -9.55 4.17
CA SER A 265 -9.88 -8.42 4.69
C SER A 265 -9.91 -8.44 6.23
N PRO A 266 -9.95 -7.27 6.88
CA PRO A 266 -10.16 -7.21 8.32
C PRO A 266 -11.52 -7.81 8.68
N VAL A 267 -11.65 -8.29 9.91
CA VAL A 267 -12.90 -8.78 10.49
C VAL A 267 -13.29 -7.93 11.69
N ASP A 268 -14.59 -7.74 11.88
CA ASP A 268 -15.15 -7.13 13.09
C ASP A 268 -15.21 -8.13 14.26
N SER A 269 -15.74 -7.68 15.40
CA SER A 269 -15.93 -8.53 16.59
C SER A 269 -16.89 -9.70 16.37
N THR A 270 -17.67 -9.69 15.29
CA THR A 270 -18.59 -10.78 14.90
C THR A 270 -17.96 -11.75 13.89
N GLY A 271 -16.69 -11.51 13.50
CA GLY A 271 -15.99 -12.29 12.48
C GLY A 271 -16.40 -11.95 11.05
N LYS A 272 -17.21 -10.91 10.85
CA LYS A 272 -17.63 -10.49 9.51
C LYS A 272 -16.55 -9.63 8.87
N PRO A 273 -16.24 -9.85 7.58
CA PRO A 273 -15.29 -9.03 6.85
C PRO A 273 -15.76 -7.57 6.80
N THR A 274 -14.88 -6.63 7.12
CA THR A 274 -15.19 -5.21 7.17
C THR A 274 -13.96 -4.35 6.90
N GLY A 275 -14.17 -3.09 6.54
CA GLY A 275 -13.10 -2.11 6.41
C GLY A 275 -12.43 -2.07 5.03
N LYS A 276 -11.31 -1.36 4.96
CA LYS A 276 -10.55 -1.14 3.74
C LYS A 276 -9.55 -2.28 3.50
N ASN A 277 -9.05 -2.37 2.27
CA ASN A 277 -7.99 -3.31 1.91
C ASN A 277 -6.69 -3.01 2.70
N PRO A 278 -6.16 -3.97 3.49
CA PRO A 278 -4.87 -3.83 4.14
C PRO A 278 -3.69 -4.06 3.20
N ASP A 279 -3.88 -4.75 2.07
CA ASP A 279 -2.83 -5.01 1.07
C ASP A 279 -2.41 -3.70 0.39
N ILE A 280 -1.10 -3.46 0.34
CA ILE A 280 -0.51 -2.32 -0.35
C ILE A 280 0.24 -2.81 -1.57
N GLU A 281 1.25 -3.66 -1.35
CA GLU A 281 2.13 -4.16 -2.39
C GLU A 281 2.91 -5.41 -1.94
N VAL A 282 3.29 -6.23 -2.92
CA VAL A 282 4.15 -7.40 -2.70
C VAL A 282 5.44 -7.22 -3.47
N PHE A 283 6.55 -7.23 -2.76
CA PHE A 283 7.90 -7.14 -3.33
C PHE A 283 8.52 -8.53 -3.48
N GLN A 284 9.36 -8.70 -4.49
CA GLN A 284 10.07 -9.95 -4.73
C GLN A 284 11.57 -9.69 -4.79
N ARG A 285 12.35 -10.52 -4.10
CA ARG A 285 13.82 -10.51 -4.20
C ARG A 285 14.38 -11.92 -4.05
N ILE A 286 15.52 -12.18 -4.68
CA ILE A 286 16.35 -13.35 -4.37
C ILE A 286 17.38 -12.91 -3.33
N ILE A 287 17.44 -13.60 -2.20
CA ILE A 287 18.38 -13.32 -1.12
C ILE A 287 19.27 -14.54 -0.91
N ASP A 288 20.57 -14.32 -0.82
CA ASP A 288 21.53 -15.32 -0.33
C ASP A 288 21.75 -15.07 1.17
N PHE A 289 21.47 -16.08 2.00
CA PHE A 289 21.60 -15.99 3.46
C PHE A 289 22.92 -16.56 4.00
N ARG A 290 23.91 -16.80 3.14
CA ARG A 290 25.27 -17.19 3.57
C ARG A 290 25.99 -16.08 4.35
#